data_AF-A0A8K0CLQ3-F1
#
_entry.id   AF-A0A8K0CLQ3-F1
#
_cell.length_a   1.000
_cell.length_b   1.000
_cell.length_c   1.000
_cell.angle_alpha   90.00
_cell.angle_beta   90.00
_cell.angle_gamma   90.00
#
_symmetry.space_group_name_H-M   'P 1'
#
loop_
_entity.id
_entity.type
_entity.pdbx_description
1 polymer ?
#
loop_
_entity_poly.entity_id
_entity_poly.type
_entity_poly.pdbx_seq_one_letter_code
_entity_poly.pdbx_strand_id
1 'polypeptide(L)' 'AIAVSDAVYFSDWYSQHLHSLKVPLLLVIQNSQKEITIKGGGLVTINAGTIVN' A
#
# COMPACT_ATOMS: atom_id res chain seq x y z
N ALA A 1 -11.56 -1.37 4.71
CA ALA A 1 -10.57 -2.22 4.02
C ALA A 1 -9.26 -2.13 4.78
N ILE A 2 -8.53 -3.23 4.97
CA ILE A 2 -7.19 -3.21 5.57
C ILE A 2 -6.21 -2.72 4.50
N ALA A 3 -5.34 -1.77 4.84
CA ALA A 3 -4.31 -1.30 3.91
C ALA A 3 -3.29 -2.41 3.64
N VAL A 4 -2.75 -2.45 2.42
CA VAL A 4 -1.75 -3.47 2.04
C VAL A 4 -0.50 -3.39 2.94
N SER A 5 -0.10 -2.17 3.34
CA SER A 5 0.97 -1.95 4.31
C SER A 5 0.73 -2.67 5.63
N ASP A 6 -0.50 -2.60 6.13
CA ASP A 6 -0.88 -3.14 7.44
C ASP A 6 -0.91 -4.66 7.37
N ALA A 7 -1.53 -5.21 6.32
CA ALA A 7 -1.56 -6.65 6.11
C ALA A 7 -0.15 -7.27 6.01
N VAL A 8 0.79 -6.57 5.35
CA VAL A 8 2.18 -7.00 5.27
C VAL A 8 2.90 -6.80 6.60
N TYR A 9 2.73 -5.66 7.28
CA TYR A 9 3.35 -5.38 8.58
C TYR A 9 2.96 -6.41 9.65
N PHE A 10 1.68 -6.79 9.70
CA PHE A 10 1.17 -7.79 10.65
C PHE A 10 1.47 -9.24 10.25
N SER A 11 2.04 -9.48 9.07
CA SER A 11 2.50 -10.82 8.68
C SER A 11 3.85 -11.16 9.34
N ASP A 12 4.12 -12.44 9.59
CA ASP A 12 5.32 -12.91 10.30
C ASP A 12 6.61 -12.90 9.43
N TRP A 13 6.67 -12.02 8.43
CA TRP A 13 7.73 -12.02 7.42
C TRP A 13 9.14 -11.71 7.96
N TYR A 14 9.22 -11.02 9.09
CA TYR A 14 10.47 -10.69 9.76
C TYR A 14 11.11 -11.91 10.43
N SER A 15 10.27 -12.82 10.94
CA SER A 15 10.68 -14.00 11.71
C SER A 15 10.97 -15.20 10.79
N GLN A 16 10.33 -15.26 9.63
CA GLN A 16 10.60 -16.29 8.64
C GLN A 16 12.01 -16.12 8.05
N HIS A 17 12.73 -17.23 7.85
CA HIS A 17 14.05 -17.26 7.18
C HIS A 17 13.95 -16.97 5.67
N LEU A 18 13.07 -16.05 5.28
CA LEU A 18 12.86 -15.58 3.93
C LEU A 18 13.70 -14.33 3.70
N HIS A 19 15.03 -14.47 3.80
CA HIS A 19 15.96 -13.35 3.63
C HIS A 19 15.77 -12.64 2.27
N SER A 20 15.36 -13.41 1.25
CA SER A 20 15.00 -12.90 -0.08
C SER A 20 13.74 -12.05 -0.12
N LEU A 21 12.84 -12.16 0.87
CA LEU A 21 11.56 -11.45 0.89
C LEU A 21 11.58 -10.17 1.73
N LYS A 22 12.60 -9.96 2.58
CA LYS A 22 12.68 -8.75 3.41
C LYS A 22 12.68 -7.46 2.60
N VAL A 23 13.57 -7.35 1.61
CA VAL A 23 13.71 -6.17 0.75
C VAL A 23 12.43 -5.90 -0.07
N PRO A 24 11.84 -6.87 -0.80
CA PRO A 24 10.63 -6.61 -1.55
C PRO A 24 9.42 -6.29 -0.65
N LEU A 25 9.30 -6.87 0.55
CA LEU A 25 8.21 -6.54 1.48
C LEU A 25 8.35 -5.14 2.09
N LEU A 26 9.58 -4.71 2.40
CA LEU A 26 9.87 -3.32 2.75
C LEU A 26 9.45 -2.35 1.64
N LEU A 27 9.74 -2.69 0.37
CA LEU A 27 9.28 -1.89 -0.77
C LEU A 27 7.76 -1.85 -0.88
N VAL A 28 7.06 -2.97 -0.64
CA VAL A 28 5.59 -2.99 -0.65
C VAL A 28 5.03 -2.08 0.46
N ILE A 29 5.55 -2.17 1.69
CA ILE A 29 5.14 -1.30 2.79
C ILE A 29 5.40 0.17 2.44
N GLN A 30 6.56 0.51 1.90
CA GLN A 30 6.90 1.89 1.57
C GLN A 30 6.05 2.46 0.42
N ASN A 31 5.78 1.67 -0.61
CA ASN A 31 5.01 2.13 -1.77
C ASN A 31 3.50 2.16 -1.54
N SER A 32 2.98 1.32 -0.64
CA SER A 32 1.55 1.28 -0.30
C SER A 32 1.08 2.41 0.60
N GLN A 33 2.00 3.22 1.16
CA GLN A 33 1.64 4.44 1.90
C GLN A 33 1.04 5.54 1.00
N LYS A 34 1.20 5.43 -0.33
CA LYS A 34 0.58 6.35 -1.28
C LYS A 34 -0.85 5.91 -1.58
N GLU A 35 -1.80 6.81 -1.36
CA GLU A 35 -3.20 6.58 -1.72
C GLU A 35 -3.34 6.35 -3.22
N ILE A 36 -4.09 5.30 -3.60
CA ILE A 36 -4.44 5.03 -4.99
C ILE A 36 -5.39 6.13 -5.45
N THR A 37 -4.89 6.98 -6.34
CA THR A 37 -5.60 8.16 -6.84
C THR A 37 -5.75 8.06 -8.35
N ILE A 38 -6.97 8.25 -8.85
CA ILE A 38 -7.26 8.29 -10.28
C ILE A 38 -7.23 9.75 -10.73
N LYS A 39 -6.36 10.08 -11.69
CA LYS A 39 -6.28 11.44 -12.25
C LYS A 39 -7.07 11.53 -13.56
N GLY A 40 -8.11 12.36 -13.59
CA GLY A 40 -8.85 12.71 -14.81
C GLY A 40 -8.24 13.94 -15.48
N GLY A 41 -7.58 13.76 -16.63
CA GLY A 41 -7.01 14.86 -17.43
C GLY A 41 -5.98 15.74 -16.71
N GLY A 42 -5.44 15.30 -15.57
CA GLY A 42 -4.53 16.08 -14.71
C GLY A 42 -5.20 17.14 -13.83
N LEU A 43 -6.52 17.33 -13.96
CA LEU A 43 -7.27 18.40 -13.28
C LEU A 43 -8.08 17.88 -12.09
N VAL A 44 -8.49 16.61 -12.12
CA VAL A 44 -9.34 16.01 -11.10
C VAL A 44 -8.62 14.82 -10.48
N THR A 45 -8.57 14.79 -9.15
CA THR A 45 -8.12 13.62 -8.39
C THR A 45 -9.35 12.96 -7.78
N ILE A 46 -9.59 11.70 -8.13
CA ILE A 46 -10.72 10.91 -7.65
C ILE A 46 -10.17 9.80 -6.74
N ASN A 47 -10.69 9.73 -5.53
CA ASN A 47 -10.48 8.62 -4.59
C ASN A 47 -11.83 8.21 -3.97
N ALA A 48 -11.85 7.10 -3.22
CA ALA A 48 -13.09 6.64 -2.59
C ALA A 48 -13.73 7.74 -1.73
N GLY A 49 -12.94 8.49 -0.96
CA GLY A 49 -13.41 9.60 -0.13
C GLY A 49 -14.11 10.74 -0.90
N THR A 50 -13.71 11.01 -2.14
CA THR A 50 -14.39 12.00 -3.02
C THR A 50 -15.73 11.53 -3.56
N ILE A 51 -16.00 10.21 -3.59
CA ILE A 51 -17.27 9.65 -4.08
C ILE A 51 -18.32 9.56 -2.96
N VAL A 52 -17.88 9.36 -1.72
CA VAL A 52 -18.77 9.24 -0.55
C VAL A 52 -19.08 10.56 0.17
N ASN A 53 -18.51 11.69 -0.28
CA ASN A 53 -18.89 13.06 0.14
C ASN A 53 -19.70 13.74 -0.96
#